data_AF-A0A090RXJ8-F1
#
_entry.id   AF-A0A090RXJ8-F1
#
_cell.length_a   1.000
_cell.length_b   1.000
_cell.length_c   1.000
_cell.angle_alpha   90.00
_cell.angle_beta   90.00
_cell.angle_gamma   90.00
#
_symmetry.space_group_name_H-M   'P 1'
#
loop_
_entity.id
_entity.type
_entity.pdbx_description
1 polymer ?
#
loop_
_entity_poly.entity_id
_entity_poly.type
_entity_poly.pdbx_seq_one_letter_code
_entity_poly.pdbx_strand_id
1 'polypeptide(L)'
;MFEATLEQMAAIAVLMTIVPSMGGVAGNQTVALVIRGLALGHIGDSNRRELLLKEAAIGFLNGILWALIIGGIVVAWKGDWMLGGIISAAMMTNLLVAGVAGVTIPILLKKMNIDPALAGGMALTTITDVVGLSVFLGLATIMIS
;
A
#
# COMPACT_ATOMS: atom_id res chain seq x y z
N MET A 1 -5.01 -8.11 -35.36
CA MET A 1 -4.93 -9.40 -34.63
C MET A 1 -4.37 -9.25 -33.21
N PHE A 2 -3.35 -8.45 -32.95
CA PHE A 2 -2.78 -8.29 -31.59
C PHE A 2 -3.48 -7.25 -30.71
N GLU A 3 -4.37 -6.44 -31.27
CA GLU A 3 -4.98 -5.28 -30.59
C GLU A 3 -5.74 -5.67 -29.30
N ALA A 4 -6.60 -6.70 -29.37
CA ALA A 4 -7.33 -7.19 -28.21
C ALA A 4 -6.41 -7.80 -27.12
N THR A 5 -5.37 -8.54 -27.53
CA THR A 5 -4.41 -9.14 -26.59
C THR A 5 -3.54 -8.06 -25.93
N LEU A 6 -3.10 -7.06 -26.71
CA LEU A 6 -2.35 -5.91 -26.21
C LEU A 6 -3.19 -5.07 -25.26
N GLU A 7 -4.47 -4.86 -25.55
CA GLU A 7 -5.39 -4.11 -24.68
C GLU A 7 -5.62 -4.83 -23.34
N GLN A 8 -5.75 -6.16 -23.36
CA GLN A 8 -5.92 -6.96 -22.14
C GLN A 8 -4.64 -6.99 -21.30
N MET A 9 -3.47 -7.18 -21.92
CA MET A 9 -2.18 -7.14 -21.23
C MET A 9 -1.88 -5.75 -20.65
N ALA A 10 -2.18 -4.68 -21.40
CA ALA A 10 -2.00 -3.30 -20.94
C ALA A 10 -2.87 -3.00 -19.71
N ALA A 11 -4.14 -3.41 -19.73
CA ALA A 11 -5.04 -3.22 -18.60
C ALA A 11 -4.54 -3.95 -17.34
N ILE A 12 -4.11 -5.20 -17.48
CA ILE A 12 -3.57 -6.00 -16.37
C ILE A 12 -2.28 -5.37 -15.82
N ALA A 13 -1.38 -4.89 -16.68
CA ALA A 13 -0.15 -4.23 -16.26
C ALA A 13 -0.39 -2.92 -15.47
N VAL A 14 -1.37 -2.12 -15.89
CA VAL A 14 -1.78 -0.92 -15.15
C VAL A 14 -2.34 -1.29 -13.77
N LEU A 15 -3.18 -2.32 -13.71
CA LEU A 15 -3.79 -2.78 -12.47
C LEU A 15 -2.79 -3.43 -11.49
N MET A 16 -1.75 -4.09 -12.01
CA MET A 16 -0.67 -4.64 -11.19
C MET A 16 0.21 -3.55 -10.55
N THR A 17 0.37 -2.41 -11.21
CA THR A 17 1.28 -1.33 -10.75
C THR A 17 0.58 -0.31 -9.86
N ILE A 18 -0.73 -0.09 -10.03
CA ILE A 18 -1.47 0.91 -9.27
C ILE A 18 -1.54 0.59 -7.77
N VAL A 19 -1.72 -0.70 -7.42
CA VAL A 19 -1.83 -1.13 -6.01
C VAL A 19 -0.53 -0.85 -5.24
N PRO A 20 0.63 -1.39 -5.65
CA PRO A 20 1.95 -1.03 -5.11
C PRO A 20 2.19 0.47 -5.01
N SER A 21 1.94 1.20 -6.11
CA SER A 21 2.21 2.64 -6.20
C SER A 21 1.48 3.45 -5.13
N MET A 22 0.18 3.22 -4.95
CA MET A 22 -0.61 3.93 -3.94
C MET A 22 -0.16 3.58 -2.52
N GLY A 23 0.18 2.32 -2.26
CA GLY A 23 0.76 1.90 -0.98
C GLY A 23 2.09 2.61 -0.70
N GLY A 24 2.99 2.63 -1.69
CA GLY A 24 4.27 3.32 -1.59
C GLY A 24 4.11 4.81 -1.31
N VAL A 25 3.21 5.51 -2.01
CA VAL A 25 2.96 6.95 -1.79
C VAL A 25 2.38 7.21 -0.39
N ALA A 26 1.33 6.49 0.00
CA ALA A 26 0.69 6.68 1.30
C ALA A 26 1.64 6.35 2.45
N GLY A 27 2.34 5.21 2.38
CA GLY A 27 3.30 4.84 3.41
C GLY A 27 4.48 5.80 3.48
N ASN A 28 4.96 6.34 2.34
CA ASN A 28 6.11 7.27 2.36
C ASN A 28 5.75 8.58 3.05
N GLN A 29 4.49 9.01 2.96
CA GLN A 29 3.99 10.13 3.76
C GLN A 29 4.07 9.81 5.26
N THR A 30 3.61 8.62 5.68
CA THR A 30 3.72 8.18 7.07
C THR A 30 5.19 8.07 7.51
N VAL A 31 6.09 7.53 6.67
CA VAL A 31 7.53 7.47 6.94
C VAL A 31 8.09 8.86 7.20
N ALA A 32 7.80 9.84 6.33
CA ALA A 32 8.28 11.20 6.49
C ALA A 32 7.79 11.84 7.80
N LEU A 33 6.51 11.64 8.15
CA LEU A 33 5.93 12.12 9.41
C LEU A 33 6.61 11.50 10.63
N VAL A 34 6.86 10.19 10.58
CA VAL A 34 7.51 9.45 11.67
C VAL A 34 8.97 9.87 11.83
N ILE A 35 9.73 10.00 10.73
CA ILE A 35 11.11 10.51 10.76
C ILE A 35 11.15 11.89 11.40
N ARG A 36 10.27 12.80 10.96
CA ARG A 36 10.18 14.14 11.53
C ARG A 36 9.84 14.11 13.02
N GLY A 37 8.88 13.28 13.44
CA GLY A 37 8.53 13.12 14.84
C GLY A 37 9.66 12.51 15.69
N LEU A 38 10.46 11.60 15.13
CA LEU A 38 11.64 11.02 15.77
C LEU A 38 12.78 12.04 15.91
N ALA A 39 12.93 12.94 14.94
CA ALA A 39 13.95 14.00 14.95
C ALA A 39 13.59 15.15 15.91
N LEU A 40 12.31 15.50 16.01
CA LEU A 40 11.80 16.52 16.95
C LEU A 40 11.64 16.01 18.39
N GLY A 41 11.91 14.73 18.65
CA GLY A 41 11.70 14.13 19.98
C GLY A 41 10.23 13.95 20.37
N HIS A 42 9.30 14.15 19.44
CA HIS A 42 7.86 13.98 19.65
C HIS A 42 7.42 12.51 19.68
N ILE A 43 8.26 11.57 19.23
CA ILE A 43 7.95 10.13 19.23
C ILE A 43 8.86 9.40 20.23
N GLY A 44 8.26 8.91 21.30
CA GLY A 44 8.89 8.17 22.40
C GLY A 44 8.17 6.85 22.71
N ASP A 45 8.68 6.04 23.63
CA ASP A 45 8.08 4.71 23.92
C ASP A 45 6.61 4.78 24.38
N SER A 46 6.19 5.87 25.03
CA SER A 46 4.84 6.06 25.53
C SER A 46 3.78 6.29 24.43
N ASN A 47 4.14 6.88 23.29
CA ASN A 47 3.19 7.27 22.26
C ASN A 47 3.27 6.47 20.96
N ARG A 48 4.24 5.56 20.83
CA ARG A 48 4.38 4.68 19.65
C ARG A 48 3.13 3.87 19.34
N ARG A 49 2.44 3.36 20.37
CA ARG A 49 1.23 2.56 20.18
C ARG A 49 0.08 3.40 19.63
N GLU A 50 -0.11 4.61 20.18
CA GLU A 50 -1.14 5.54 19.73
C GLU A 50 -0.88 5.99 18.29
N LEU A 51 0.39 6.29 17.97
CA LEU A 51 0.79 6.64 16.60
C LEU A 51 0.50 5.49 15.62
N LEU A 52 0.86 4.26 15.98
CA LEU A 52 0.60 3.09 15.13
C LEU A 52 -0.89 2.87 14.90
N LEU A 53 -1.73 3.01 15.93
CA LEU A 53 -3.17 2.89 15.80
C LEU A 53 -3.77 4.02 14.95
N LYS A 54 -3.28 5.25 15.11
CA LYS A 54 -3.71 6.40 14.32
C LYS A 54 -3.38 6.20 12.83
N GLU A 55 -2.15 5.80 12.52
CA GLU A 55 -1.73 5.57 11.13
C GLU A 55 -2.37 4.32 10.51
N ALA A 56 -2.62 3.27 11.30
CA ALA A 56 -3.42 2.14 10.86
C ALA A 56 -4.87 2.54 10.55
N ALA A 57 -5.47 3.41 11.35
CA ALA A 57 -6.82 3.94 11.10
C ALA A 57 -6.86 4.84 9.84
N ILE A 58 -5.84 5.69 9.64
CA ILE A 58 -5.69 6.49 8.42
C ILE A 58 -5.53 5.56 7.20
N GLY A 59 -4.69 4.54 7.31
CA GLY A 59 -4.49 3.52 6.28
C GLY A 59 -5.76 2.74 5.95
N PHE A 60 -6.56 2.39 6.96
CA PHE A 60 -7.85 1.72 6.79
C PHE A 60 -8.88 2.62 6.08
N LEU A 61 -9.02 3.88 6.51
CA LEU A 61 -9.96 4.84 5.90
C LEU A 61 -9.57 5.16 4.46
N ASN A 62 -8.29 5.42 4.21
CA ASN A 62 -7.77 5.60 2.86
C ASN A 62 -7.93 4.33 2.03
N GLY A 63 -7.74 3.15 2.65
CA GLY A 63 -7.97 1.85 2.07
C GLY A 63 -9.38 1.70 1.53
N ILE A 64 -10.40 1.99 2.35
CA ILE A 64 -11.80 1.95 1.92
C ILE A 64 -12.05 2.91 0.76
N LEU A 65 -11.60 4.16 0.89
CA LEU A 65 -11.82 5.18 -0.13
C LEU A 65 -11.22 4.76 -1.48
N TRP A 66 -9.95 4.37 -1.50
CA TRP A 66 -9.26 3.97 -2.73
C TRP A 66 -9.75 2.63 -3.27
N ALA A 67 -10.12 1.68 -2.40
CA ALA A 67 -10.70 0.40 -2.81
C ALA A 67 -12.03 0.62 -3.55
N LEU A 68 -12.89 1.51 -3.05
CA LEU A 68 -14.17 1.84 -3.70
C LEU A 68 -13.96 2.59 -5.02
N ILE A 69 -13.06 3.57 -5.05
CA ILE A 69 -12.77 4.35 -6.26
C ILE A 69 -12.19 3.45 -7.35
N ILE A 70 -11.09 2.75 -7.08
CA ILE A 70 -10.40 1.96 -8.11
C ILE A 70 -11.22 0.73 -8.48
N GLY A 71 -11.82 0.03 -7.50
CA GLY A 71 -12.73 -1.07 -7.79
C GLY A 71 -13.90 -0.64 -8.68
N GLY A 72 -14.54 0.49 -8.36
CA GLY A 72 -15.61 1.05 -9.17
C GLY A 72 -15.16 1.40 -10.59
N ILE A 73 -13.97 1.99 -10.75
CA ILE A 73 -13.39 2.28 -12.08
C ILE A 73 -13.16 0.99 -12.87
N VAL A 74 -12.62 -0.06 -12.23
CA VAL A 74 -12.38 -1.36 -12.89
C VAL A 74 -13.69 -1.98 -13.35
N VAL A 75 -14.74 -1.97 -12.52
CA VAL A 75 -16.06 -2.47 -12.90
C VAL A 75 -16.66 -1.66 -14.05
N ALA A 76 -16.57 -0.32 -13.99
CA ALA A 76 -17.09 0.54 -15.04
C ALA A 76 -16.33 0.36 -16.38
N TRP A 77 -15.04 0.06 -16.32
CA TRP A 77 -14.20 -0.09 -17.50
C TRP A 77 -14.27 -1.48 -18.13
N LYS A 78 -14.18 -2.54 -17.33
CA LYS A 78 -14.12 -3.93 -17.80
C LYS A 78 -15.44 -4.68 -17.69
N GLY A 79 -16.43 -4.14 -16.99
CA GLY A 79 -17.70 -4.82 -16.72
C GLY A 79 -17.57 -6.02 -15.75
N ASP A 80 -16.39 -6.21 -15.17
CA ASP A 80 -16.06 -7.39 -14.36
C ASP A 80 -16.05 -7.03 -12.86
N TRP A 81 -17.12 -7.43 -12.18
CA TRP A 81 -17.30 -7.26 -10.73
C TRP A 81 -16.28 -8.06 -9.91
N MET A 82 -15.83 -9.21 -10.42
CA MET A 82 -14.84 -10.05 -9.75
C MET A 82 -13.47 -9.36 -9.77
N LEU A 83 -13.04 -8.88 -10.93
CA LEU A 83 -11.79 -8.13 -11.05
C LEU A 83 -11.81 -6.85 -10.20
N GLY A 84 -12.94 -6.14 -10.18
CA GLY A 84 -13.15 -4.98 -9.32
C GLY A 84 -12.97 -5.32 -7.84
N GLY A 85 -13.60 -6.41 -7.36
CA GLY A 85 -13.47 -6.88 -5.98
C GLY A 85 -12.04 -7.28 -5.60
N ILE A 86 -11.33 -7.96 -6.50
CA ILE A 86 -9.93 -8.35 -6.31
C ILE A 86 -9.03 -7.12 -6.14
N ILE A 87 -9.18 -6.13 -7.02
CA ILE A 87 -8.43 -4.87 -6.93
C ILE A 87 -8.76 -4.11 -5.66
N SER A 88 -10.04 -4.03 -5.27
CA SER A 88 -10.46 -3.38 -4.04
C SER A 88 -9.83 -4.03 -2.81
N ALA A 89 -9.85 -5.36 -2.72
CA ALA A 89 -9.27 -6.10 -1.60
C ALA A 89 -7.74 -5.98 -1.56
N ALA A 90 -7.08 -6.02 -2.72
CA ALA A 90 -5.63 -5.82 -2.83
C ALA A 90 -5.23 -4.39 -2.40
N MET A 91 -5.95 -3.38 -2.86
CA MET A 91 -5.72 -1.97 -2.50
C MET A 91 -5.90 -1.72 -1.00
N MET A 92 -6.99 -2.25 -0.42
CA MET A 92 -7.28 -2.16 1.01
C MET A 92 -6.15 -2.76 1.85
N THR A 93 -5.73 -3.99 1.49
CA THR A 93 -4.65 -4.70 2.19
C THR A 93 -3.34 -3.95 2.06
N ASN A 94 -3.00 -3.46 0.86
CA ASN A 94 -1.74 -2.77 0.64
C ASN A 94 -1.65 -1.44 1.41
N LEU A 95 -2.73 -0.65 1.45
CA LEU A 95 -2.76 0.62 2.19
C LEU A 95 -2.72 0.42 3.72
N LEU A 96 -3.34 -0.64 4.23
CA LEU A 96 -3.19 -1.04 5.63
C LEU A 96 -1.74 -1.39 5.97
N VAL A 97 -1.11 -2.21 5.13
CA VAL A 97 0.30 -2.58 5.31
C VAL A 97 1.20 -1.36 5.19
N ALA A 98 0.95 -0.46 4.23
CA ALA A 98 1.69 0.78 4.06
C ALA A 98 1.65 1.68 5.30
N GLY A 99 0.47 1.84 5.93
CA GLY A 99 0.34 2.63 7.16
C GLY A 99 1.10 2.01 8.34
N VAL A 100 0.99 0.70 8.54
CA VAL A 100 1.71 -0.01 9.61
C VAL A 100 3.22 0.00 9.38
N ALA A 101 3.65 -0.31 8.15
CA ALA A 101 5.05 -0.31 7.75
C ALA A 101 5.65 1.09 7.83
N GLY A 102 4.90 2.13 7.46
CA GLY A 102 5.34 3.51 7.50
C GLY A 102 5.67 4.01 8.90
N VAL A 103 5.01 3.47 9.94
CA VAL A 103 5.36 3.73 11.35
C VAL A 103 6.47 2.82 11.83
N THR A 104 6.37 1.53 11.51
CA THR A 104 7.21 0.50 12.12
C THR A 104 8.63 0.52 11.58
N ILE A 105 8.81 0.72 10.25
CA ILE A 105 10.11 0.71 9.59
C ILE A 105 11.04 1.80 10.16
N PRO A 106 10.65 3.09 10.23
CA PRO A 106 11.56 4.12 10.73
C PRO A 106 11.94 3.92 12.19
N ILE A 107 11.02 3.42 13.02
CA ILE A 107 11.27 3.12 14.43
C ILE A 107 12.26 1.95 14.56
N LEU A 108 12.11 0.89 13.76
CA LEU A 108 13.03 -0.25 13.75
C LEU A 108 14.43 0.16 13.29
N LEU A 109 14.52 0.92 12.20
CA LEU A 109 15.80 1.42 11.69
C LEU A 109 16.53 2.26 12.74
N LYS A 110 15.82 3.18 13.42
CA LYS A 110 16.40 3.97 14.52
C LYS A 110 16.90 3.09 15.66
N LYS A 111 16.16 2.04 16.04
CA LYS A 111 16.60 1.08 17.06
C LYS A 111 17.84 0.29 16.66
N MET A 112 18.03 0.05 15.36
CA MET A 112 19.22 -0.60 14.80
C MET A 112 20.39 0.37 14.56
N ASN A 113 20.26 1.64 14.95
CA ASN A 113 21.23 2.70 14.65
C ASN A 113 21.45 2.94 13.13
N ILE A 114 20.45 2.64 12.31
CA ILE A 114 20.43 2.95 10.87
C ILE A 114 19.61 4.22 10.66
N ASP A 115 20.10 5.16 9.84
CA ASP A 115 19.39 6.40 9.53
C ASP A 115 18.08 6.11 8.76
N PRO A 116 16.91 6.35 9.37
CA PRO A 116 15.63 6.11 8.72
C PRO A 116 15.37 7.01 7.51
N ALA A 117 16.01 8.18 7.43
CA ALA A 117 15.86 9.10 6.30
C ALA A 117 16.48 8.57 5.01
N LEU A 118 17.49 7.71 5.13
CA LEU A 118 18.16 7.09 3.97
C LEU A 118 17.47 5.80 3.52
N ALA A 119 17.05 4.95 4.47
CA ALA A 119 16.58 3.61 4.17
C ALA A 119 15.06 3.42 4.29
N GLY A 120 14.36 4.28 5.03
CA GLY A 120 12.95 4.09 5.39
C GLY A 120 12.02 4.04 4.18
N GLY A 121 12.17 4.99 3.26
CA GLY A 121 11.32 5.06 2.07
C GLY A 121 11.57 3.91 1.09
N MET A 122 12.84 3.54 0.87
CA MET A 122 13.17 2.38 0.02
C MET A 122 12.62 1.07 0.58
N ALA A 123 12.87 0.80 1.87
CA ALA A 123 12.39 -0.42 2.53
C ALA A 123 10.86 -0.51 2.51
N LEU A 124 10.18 0.61 2.73
CA LEU A 124 8.73 0.68 2.63
C LEU A 124 8.25 0.33 1.23
N THR A 125 8.75 1.01 0.20
CA THR A 125 8.28 0.78 -1.18
C THR A 125 8.48 -0.69 -1.58
N THR A 126 9.61 -1.30 -1.22
CA THR A 126 9.83 -2.74 -1.46
C THR A 126 8.78 -3.60 -0.76
N ILE A 127 8.44 -3.30 0.49
CA ILE A 127 7.41 -4.05 1.23
C ILE A 127 6.04 -3.87 0.57
N THR A 128 5.65 -2.65 0.20
CA THR A 128 4.36 -2.39 -0.44
C THR A 128 4.28 -2.99 -1.84
N ASP A 129 5.40 -3.09 -2.56
CA ASP A 129 5.45 -3.72 -3.88
C ASP A 129 5.25 -5.24 -3.75
N VAL A 130 6.02 -5.89 -2.87
CA VAL A 130 5.92 -7.33 -2.65
C VAL A 130 4.54 -7.71 -2.13
N VAL A 131 4.02 -6.97 -1.14
CA VAL A 131 2.70 -7.26 -0.56
C VAL A 131 1.59 -6.94 -1.56
N GLY A 132 1.62 -5.77 -2.21
CA GLY A 132 0.61 -5.38 -3.18
C GLY A 132 0.48 -6.38 -4.33
N LEU A 133 1.61 -6.81 -4.91
CA LEU A 133 1.62 -7.80 -5.97
C LEU A 133 1.22 -9.19 -5.48
N SER A 134 1.72 -9.62 -4.31
CA SER A 134 1.40 -10.96 -3.77
C SER A 134 -0.07 -11.10 -3.42
N VAL A 135 -0.67 -10.06 -2.84
CA VAL A 135 -2.11 -10.05 -2.50
C VAL A 135 -2.94 -10.00 -3.78
N PHE A 136 -2.59 -9.13 -4.72
CA PHE A 136 -3.32 -9.05 -5.99
C PHE A 136 -3.27 -10.37 -6.77
N LEU A 137 -2.08 -10.94 -6.96
CA LEU A 137 -1.90 -12.21 -7.67
C LEU A 137 -2.51 -13.39 -6.90
N GLY A 138 -2.40 -13.42 -5.57
CA GLY A 138 -2.97 -14.47 -4.75
C GLY A 138 -4.49 -14.51 -4.81
N LEU A 139 -5.14 -13.34 -4.70
CA LEU A 139 -6.60 -13.21 -4.86
C LEU A 139 -7.03 -13.48 -6.31
N ALA A 140 -6.26 -12.92 -7.26
CA ALA A 140 -6.02 -13.39 -8.62
C ALA A 140 -6.34 -14.87 -8.83
N THR A 141 -5.42 -15.68 -8.33
CA THR A 141 -5.42 -17.13 -8.49
C THR A 141 -6.61 -17.76 -7.80
N ILE A 142 -6.90 -17.43 -6.53
CA ILE A 142 -7.94 -18.10 -5.74
C ILE A 142 -9.36 -17.87 -6.30
N MET A 143 -9.64 -16.67 -6.82
CA MET A 143 -11.00 -16.32 -7.26
C MET A 143 -11.26 -16.62 -8.74
N ILE A 144 -10.21 -16.64 -9.58
CA ILE A 144 -10.33 -16.93 -11.02
C ILE A 144 -10.14 -18.42 -11.32
N SER A 145 -9.41 -19.18 -10.48
CA SER A 145 -9.24 -20.63 -10.60
C SER A 145 -10.54 -21.39 -10.35
#